data_AF-A0A934B7T4-F1
#
_entry.id   AF-A0A934B7T4-F1
#
_cell.length_a   1.000
_cell.length_b   1.000
_cell.length_c   1.000
_cell.angle_alpha   90.00
_cell.angle_beta   90.00
_cell.angle_gamma   90.00
#
_symmetry.space_group_name_H-M   'P 1'
#
loop_
_entity.id
_entity.type
_entity.pdbx_description
1 polymer ?
#
loop_
_entity_poly.entity_id
_entity_poly.type
_entity_poly.pdbx_seq_one_letter_code
_entity_poly.pdbx_strand_id
1 'polypeptide(L)' 'MGKQLHLLVGEEASGVYSWEDLLACGSEAKVREKGLFRLGGKDYVIKEADIVYFRFNV' A
#
# COMPACT_ATOMS: atom_id res chain seq x y z
N MET A 1 -6.33 -15.29 12.95
CA MET A 1 -6.89 -15.64 11.63
C MET A 1 -7.06 -14.33 10.86
N GLY A 2 -5.96 -13.82 10.29
CA GLY A 2 -5.96 -12.55 9.57
C GLY A 2 -6.76 -12.68 8.27
N LYS A 3 -7.68 -11.76 8.02
CA LYS A 3 -8.48 -11.77 6.79
C LYS A 3 -7.60 -11.29 5.65
N GLN A 4 -7.35 -12.16 4.67
CA GLN A 4 -6.72 -11.79 3.42
C GLN A 4 -7.74 -11.02 2.57
N LEU A 5 -7.48 -9.73 2.32
CA LEU A 5 -8.23 -8.96 1.34
C LEU A 5 -7.72 -9.33 -0.06
N HIS A 6 -8.59 -9.91 -0.87
CA HIS A 6 -8.33 -10.17 -2.27
C HIS A 6 -8.89 -9.01 -3.09
N LEU A 7 -8.05 -8.39 -3.91
CA LEU A 7 -8.47 -7.34 -4.83
C LEU A 7 -9.29 -7.95 -5.97
N LEU A 8 -10.45 -7.36 -6.27
CA LEU A 8 -11.30 -7.78 -7.37
C LEU A 8 -10.78 -7.19 -8.69
N VAL A 9 -11.08 -7.88 -9.80
CA VAL A 9 -10.66 -7.45 -11.15
C VAL A 9 -11.19 -6.04 -11.44
N GLY A 10 -10.28 -5.06 -11.51
CA GLY A 10 -10.58 -3.63 -11.70
C GLY A 10 -9.91 -2.72 -10.66
N GLU A 11 -9.45 -3.29 -9.53
CA GLU A 11 -8.75 -2.56 -8.47
C GLU A 11 -7.25 -2.90 -8.51
N GLU A 12 -6.42 -1.96 -8.96
CA GLU A 12 -4.97 -2.12 -8.90
C GLU A 12 -4.40 -1.28 -7.76
N ALA A 13 -3.69 -1.96 -6.84
CA ALA A 13 -2.83 -1.27 -5.90
C ALA A 13 -1.75 -0.54 -6.71
N SER A 14 -1.76 0.78 -6.70
CA SER A 14 -0.75 1.62 -7.36
C SER A 14 0.45 1.90 -6.47
N GLY A 15 0.30 1.73 -5.16
CA GLY A 15 1.38 1.93 -4.21
C GLY A 15 1.02 1.46 -2.79
N VAL A 16 2.04 1.14 -2.00
CA VAL A 16 1.92 0.62 -0.65
C VAL A 16 3.11 0.96 0.23
N TYR A 17 2.85 1.25 1.50
CA TYR A 17 3.82 1.31 2.58
C TYR A 17 3.16 0.90 3.91
N SER A 18 3.95 0.56 4.92
CA SER A 18 3.41 0.12 6.21
C SER A 18 3.08 1.28 7.15
N TRP A 19 2.16 1.07 8.08
CA TRP A 19 1.89 2.00 9.18
C TRP A 19 3.15 2.30 10.02
N GLU A 20 4.00 1.29 10.24
CA GLU A 20 5.25 1.44 10.99
C GLU A 20 6.21 2.40 10.28
N ASP A 21 6.33 2.30 8.95
CA ASP A 21 7.14 3.21 8.14
C ASP A 21 6.61 4.65 8.24
N LEU A 22 5.28 4.83 8.26
CA LEU A 22 4.67 6.13 8.43
C LEU A 22 4.98 6.73 9.80
N LEU A 23 4.84 5.94 10.87
CA LEU A 23 5.17 6.38 12.23
C LEU A 23 6.66 6.73 12.36
N ALA A 24 7.55 5.89 11.81
CA ALA A 24 8.99 6.11 11.86
C ALA A 24 9.44 7.35 11.04
N CYS A 25 8.74 7.66 9.95
CA CYS A 25 9.05 8.81 9.11
C CYS A 25 8.33 10.10 9.54
N GLY A 26 7.19 9.98 10.22
CA GLY A 26 6.36 11.09 10.69
C GLY A 26 5.52 11.77 9.61
N SER A 27 5.70 11.44 8.33
CA SER A 27 4.85 11.91 7.23
C SER A 27 5.00 11.04 5.97
N GLU A 28 3.96 10.99 5.14
CA GLU A 28 3.99 10.26 3.86
C GLU A 28 5.08 10.80 2.91
N ALA A 29 5.30 12.12 2.88
CA ALA A 29 6.34 12.72 2.06
C ALA A 29 7.72 12.13 2.36
N LYS A 30 8.05 11.97 3.65
CA LYS A 30 9.31 11.36 4.08
C LYS A 30 9.38 9.86 3.79
N VAL A 31 8.26 9.14 3.83
CA VAL A 31 8.19 7.73 3.40
C VAL A 31 8.55 7.61 1.91
N ARG A 32 8.01 8.50 1.07
CA ARG A 32 8.31 8.55 -0.38
C ARG A 32 9.76 8.94 -0.65
N GLU A 33 10.29 9.97 0.02
CA GLU A 33 11.68 10.40 -0.10
C GLU A 33 12.68 9.30 0.29
N LYS A 34 12.35 8.49 1.30
CA LYS A 34 13.15 7.33 1.71
C LYS A 34 12.98 6.09 0.82
N GLY A 35 12.14 6.15 -0.21
CA GLY A 35 11.89 5.02 -1.12
C GLY A 35 11.11 3.86 -0.50
N LEU A 36 10.42 4.10 0.63
CA LEU A 36 9.60 3.09 1.31
C LEU A 36 8.22 2.94 0.67
N PHE A 37 7.80 3.94 -0.12
CA PHE A 37 6.62 3.86 -0.97
C PHE A 37 6.90 2.94 -2.17
N ARG A 38 6.36 1.72 -2.13
CA ARG A 38 6.57 0.71 -3.17
C ARG A 38 5.39 0.70 -4.13
N LEU A 39 5.62 0.50 -5.42
CA LEU A 39 4.54 0.30 -6.38
C LEU A 39 3.83 -1.02 -6.07
N GLY A 40 2.51 -0.96 -5.92
CA GLY A 40 1.66 -2.15 -5.90
C GLY A 40 1.42 -2.64 -7.32
N GLY A 41 0.94 -3.87 -7.45
CA GLY A 41 0.42 -4.42 -8.71
C GLY A 41 -0.77 -5.34 -8.43
N LYS A 42 -1.32 -5.96 -9.47
CA LYS A 42 -2.50 -6.86 -9.36
C LYS A 42 -2.31 -8.01 -8.37
N ASP A 43 -1.09 -8.53 -8.27
CA ASP A 43 -0.75 -9.67 -7.42
C ASP A 43 -0.30 -9.26 -6.01
N TYR A 44 -0.44 -7.98 -5.65
CA TYR A 44 -0.01 -7.50 -4.35
C TYR A 44 -0.92 -8.05 -3.25
N VAL A 45 -0.33 -8.84 -2.34
CA VAL A 45 -1.02 -9.34 -1.15
C VAL A 45 -0.90 -8.30 -0.04
N ILE A 46 -2.02 -7.67 0.30
CA ILE A 46 -2.13 -6.70 1.39
C ILE A 46 -1.86 -7.40 2.73
N LYS A 47 -0.96 -6.81 3.51
CA LYS A 47 -0.61 -7.27 4.85
C LYS A 47 -1.30 -6.43 5.91
N GLU A 48 -1.29 -6.94 7.12
CA GLU A 48 -1.78 -6.21 8.28
C GLU A 48 -1.06 -4.86 8.41
N ALA A 49 -1.83 -3.80 8.64
CA ALA A 49 -1.35 -2.44 8.77
C ALA A 49 -0.63 -1.85 7.53
N ASP A 50 -0.88 -2.37 6.33
CA ASP A 50 -0.52 -1.69 5.09
C ASP A 50 -1.45 -0.49 4.82
N ILE A 51 -0.85 0.60 4.35
CA ILE A 51 -1.56 1.72 3.73
C ILE A 51 -1.43 1.56 2.22
N VAL A 52 -2.56 1.39 1.53
CA VAL A 52 -2.61 1.04 0.11
C VAL A 52 -3.32 2.12 -0.71
N TYR A 53 -2.73 2.48 -1.85
CA TYR A 53 -3.27 3.44 -2.79
C TYR A 53 -3.86 2.71 -3.99
N PHE A 54 -5.18 2.74 -4.13
CA PHE A 54 -5.85 2.15 -5.28
C PHE A 54 -6.00 3.15 -6.42
N ARG A 55 -5.85 2.67 -7.65
CA ARG A 55 -6.28 3.40 -8.85
C ARG A 55 -7.48 2.69 -9.45
N PHE A 56 -8.54 3.45 -9.64
CA PHE A 56 -9.71 3.02 -10.39
C PHE A 56 -9.63 3.64 -11.77
N ASN A 57 -9.77 2.83 -12.81
CA ASN A 57 -9.98 3.34 -14.15
C ASN A 57 -11.49 3.53 -14.35
N VAL A 58 -11.93 4.78 -14.53
CA VAL A 58 -13.34 5.14 -14.77
C VAL A 58 -13.61 5.25 -16.27
#